data_AF-A0A5N0HLD9-F1
#
_entry.id   AF-A0A5N0HLD9-F1
#
_cell.length_a   1.000
_cell.length_b   1.000
_cell.length_c   1.000
_cell.angle_alpha   90.00
_cell.angle_beta   90.00
_cell.angle_gamma   90.00
#
_symmetry.space_group_name_H-M   'P 1'
#
loop_
_entity.id
_entity.type
_entity.pdbx_description
1 polymer ?
#
loop_
_entity_poly.entity_id
_entity_poly.type
_entity_poly.pdbx_seq_one_letter_code
_entity_poly.pdbx_strand_id
1 'polypeptide(L)'
;MTHTQKQTHPPLDNAGVDRLVTEAEAGIPEEKLRRRGRPSIGDEAASTYSVRLPDDLVTLVDTRAELEGASRGEIIRRALVEYLTT
;
A
#
# COMPACT_ATOMS: atom_id res chain seq x y z
N MET A 1 7.30 -14.48 -14.31
CA MET A 1 6.62 -13.18 -14.51
C MET A 1 5.18 -13.43 -14.92
N THR A 2 4.23 -13.38 -13.98
CA THR A 2 2.80 -13.59 -14.27
C THR A 2 2.16 -12.26 -14.66
N HIS A 3 1.92 -12.06 -15.96
CA HIS A 3 1.15 -10.91 -16.46
C HIS A 3 -0.32 -11.07 -16.03
N THR A 4 -0.84 -10.14 -15.23
CA THR A 4 -2.28 -10.05 -14.95
C THR A 4 -2.96 -9.52 -16.20
N GLN A 5 -3.82 -10.32 -16.84
CA GLN A 5 -4.65 -9.85 -17.95
C GLN A 5 -5.56 -8.72 -17.46
N LYS A 6 -5.53 -7.56 -18.14
CA LYS A 6 -6.54 -6.52 -17.97
C LYS A 6 -7.87 -7.06 -18.51
N GLN A 7 -8.90 -7.08 -17.67
CA GLN A 7 -10.25 -7.37 -18.14
C GLN A 7 -10.72 -6.22 -19.02
N THR A 8 -11.08 -6.53 -20.27
CA THR A 8 -11.74 -5.60 -21.18
C THR A 8 -13.25 -5.70 -20.94
N HIS A 9 -13.85 -4.64 -20.41
CA HIS A 9 -15.31 -4.58 -20.28
C HIS A 9 -15.94 -4.12 -21.61
N PRO A 10 -17.10 -4.68 -22.00
CA PRO A 10 -17.84 -4.21 -23.17
C PRO A 10 -18.26 -2.74 -23.01
N PRO A 11 -18.54 -2.02 -24.12
CA PRO A 11 -19.05 -0.66 -24.08
C PRO A 11 -20.32 -0.55 -23.22
N LEU A 12 -20.43 0.52 -22.43
CA LEU A 12 -21.58 0.76 -21.56
C LEU A 12 -22.80 1.12 -22.42
N ASP A 13 -23.85 0.30 -22.34
CA ASP A 13 -25.15 0.52 -22.98
C ASP A 13 -26.21 0.99 -21.97
N ASN A 14 -27.40 1.35 -22.45
CA ASN A 14 -28.47 1.87 -21.59
C ASN A 14 -28.94 0.85 -20.55
N ALA A 15 -29.00 -0.44 -20.91
CA ALA A 15 -29.30 -1.50 -19.95
C ALA A 15 -28.22 -1.61 -18.85
N GLY A 16 -26.95 -1.38 -19.21
CA GLY A 16 -25.85 -1.25 -18.27
C GLY A 16 -26.01 -0.05 -17.34
N VAL A 17 -26.48 1.09 -17.84
CA VAL A 17 -26.78 2.28 -17.03
C VAL A 17 -27.92 2.00 -16.05
N ASP A 18 -29.04 1.45 -16.50
CA ASP A 18 -30.20 1.18 -15.63
C ASP A 18 -29.86 0.21 -14.49
N ARG A 19 -29.02 -0.78 -14.78
CA ARG A 19 -28.48 -1.70 -13.77
C ARG A 19 -27.63 -0.97 -12.72
N LEU A 20 -26.77 -0.05 -13.15
CA LEU A 20 -25.92 0.74 -12.24
C LEU A 20 -26.74 1.71 -11.40
N VAL A 21 -27.81 2.30 -11.96
CA VAL A 21 -28.75 3.14 -11.21
C VAL A 21 -29.44 2.34 -10.12
N THR A 22 -29.97 1.16 -10.45
CA THR A 22 -30.61 0.26 -9.47
C THR A 22 -29.65 -0.15 -8.36
N GLU A 23 -28.39 -0.46 -8.71
CA GLU A 23 -27.34 -0.80 -7.72
C GLU A 23 -27.03 0.39 -6.80
N ALA A 24 -27.00 1.62 -7.33
CA ALA A 24 -26.76 2.82 -6.53
C ALA A 24 -27.93 3.12 -5.57
N GLU A 25 -29.17 2.97 -6.04
CA GLU A 25 -30.39 3.18 -5.24
C GLU A 25 -30.53 2.12 -4.13
N ALA A 26 -30.12 0.87 -4.39
CA ALA A 26 -30.09 -0.19 -3.40
C ALA A 26 -29.05 0.03 -2.28
N GLY A 27 -28.06 0.91 -2.52
CA GLY A 27 -26.98 1.21 -1.59
C GLY A 27 -25.90 0.13 -1.54
N ILE A 28 -24.73 0.48 -1.00
CA ILE A 28 -23.61 -0.45 -0.82
C ILE A 28 -23.64 -1.01 0.61
N PRO A 29 -23.80 -2.33 0.80
CA PRO A 29 -23.76 -2.93 2.14
C PRO A 29 -22.40 -2.70 2.81
N GLU A 30 -22.41 -2.43 4.11
CA GLU A 30 -21.20 -2.09 4.90
C GLU A 30 -20.11 -3.16 4.81
N GLU A 31 -20.50 -4.42 4.64
CA GLU A 31 -19.59 -5.56 4.45
C GLU A 31 -18.70 -5.43 3.19
N LYS A 32 -19.16 -4.69 2.17
CA LYS A 32 -18.40 -4.40 0.95
C LYS A 32 -17.47 -3.19 1.12
N LEU A 33 -17.67 -2.38 2.17
CA LEU A 33 -16.79 -1.26 2.53
C LEU A 33 -15.56 -1.81 3.26
N ARG A 34 -14.70 -2.53 2.53
CA ARG A 34 -13.37 -2.87 3.06
C ARG A 34 -12.57 -1.58 3.21
N ARG A 35 -11.77 -1.49 4.29
CA ARG A 35 -10.76 -0.43 4.48
C ARG A 35 -9.87 -0.41 3.23
N ARG A 36 -10.11 0.53 2.32
CA ARG A 36 -9.33 0.68 1.09
C ARG A 36 -8.07 1.46 1.42
N GLY A 37 -6.92 0.89 1.08
CA GLY A 37 -5.61 1.50 1.33
C GLY A 37 -4.49 0.46 1.37
N ARG A 38 -3.23 0.92 1.37
CA ARG A 38 -2.08 0.07 1.71
C ARG A 38 -2.26 -0.41 3.16
N PRO A 39 -1.96 -1.67 3.49
CA PRO A 39 -1.94 -2.13 4.87
C PRO A 39 -1.19 -1.16 5.78
N SER A 40 -1.80 -0.84 6.92
CA SER A 40 -1.21 0.05 7.91
C SER A 40 0.06 -0.58 8.50
N ILE A 41 1.09 0.22 8.77
CA ILE A 41 2.31 -0.19 9.49
C ILE A 41 2.05 -0.13 11.01
N GLY A 42 0.96 -0.76 11.46
CA GLY A 42 0.50 -0.74 12.86
C GLY A 42 -0.97 -0.35 13.01
N ASP A 43 -1.42 -0.13 14.25
CA ASP A 43 -2.82 0.21 14.53
C ASP A 43 -3.17 1.67 14.23
N GLU A 44 -2.16 2.55 14.17
CA GLU A 44 -2.32 3.99 13.92
C GLU A 44 -1.67 4.46 12.62
N ALA A 45 -2.04 5.68 12.20
CA ALA A 45 -1.48 6.32 11.01
C ALA A 45 0.01 6.67 11.23
N ALA A 46 0.88 6.14 10.38
CA ALA A 46 2.30 6.48 10.40
C ALA A 46 2.53 7.91 9.87
N SER A 47 3.31 8.71 10.60
CA SER A 47 3.80 10.00 10.13
C SER A 47 5.10 9.84 9.32
N THR A 48 5.23 10.60 8.23
CA THR A 48 6.41 10.56 7.35
C THR A 48 7.33 11.73 7.66
N TYR A 49 8.61 11.44 7.89
CA TYR A 49 9.67 12.44 8.04
C TYR A 49 10.68 12.31 6.89
N SER A 50 11.04 13.45 6.27
CA SER A 50 12.09 13.49 5.25
C SER A 50 13.45 13.75 5.90
N VAL A 51 14.40 12.86 5.68
CA VAL A 51 15.76 12.93 6.26
C VAL A 51 16.79 12.82 5.13
N ARG A 52 17.82 13.67 5.18
CA ARG A 52 18.98 13.55 4.28
C ARG A 52 19.99 12.61 4.92
N LEU A 53 20.31 11.54 4.20
CA LEU A 53 21.32 10.57 4.62
C LEU A 53 22.54 10.69 3.70
N PRO A 54 23.76 10.50 4.23
CA PRO A 54 24.95 10.29 3.42
C PRO A 54 24.79 9.10 2.46
N ASP A 55 25.37 9.19 1.25
CA ASP A 55 25.20 8.18 0.19
C ASP A 55 25.75 6.79 0.57
N ASP A 56 26.82 6.76 1.36
CA ASP A 56 27.40 5.55 1.94
C ASP A 56 26.41 4.87 2.89
N LEU A 57 25.72 5.65 3.74
CA LEU A 57 24.70 5.12 4.62
C LEU A 57 23.48 4.58 3.86
N VAL A 58 23.07 5.25 2.77
CA VAL A 58 22.01 4.75 1.88
C VAL A 58 22.42 3.39 1.29
N THR A 59 23.66 3.26 0.83
CA THR A 59 24.20 2.01 0.27
C THR A 59 24.21 0.87 1.29
N LEU A 60 24.54 1.16 2.55
CA LEU A 60 24.51 0.17 3.62
C LEU A 60 23.08 -0.30 3.92
N VAL A 61 22.11 0.63 3.98
CA VAL A 61 20.69 0.29 4.16
C VAL A 61 20.19 -0.58 3.02
N ASP A 62 20.57 -0.27 1.78
CA ASP A 62 20.19 -1.02 0.58
C ASP A 62 20.74 -2.44 0.61
N THR A 63 22.04 -2.59 0.91
CA THR A 63 22.69 -3.88 1.04
C THR A 63 22.01 -4.73 2.11
N ARG A 64 21.69 -4.15 3.27
CA ARG A 64 21.02 -4.86 4.36
C ARG A 64 19.58 -5.26 4.00
N ALA A 65 18.85 -4.37 3.33
CA ALA A 65 17.49 -4.62 2.87
C ALA A 65 17.45 -5.80 1.88
N GLU A 66 18.40 -5.88 0.95
CA GLU A 66 18.53 -6.99 0.01
C GLU A 66 18.85 -8.30 0.72
N LEU A 67 19.83 -8.30 1.63
CA LEU A 67 20.23 -9.49 2.40
C LEU A 67 19.09 -10.05 3.26
N GLU A 68 18.24 -9.18 3.82
CA GLU A 68 17.12 -9.58 4.70
C GLU A 68 15.78 -9.75 3.97
N GLY A 69 15.70 -9.45 2.67
CA GLY A 69 14.44 -9.42 1.94
C GLY A 69 13.43 -8.42 2.51
N ALA A 70 13.92 -7.33 3.11
CA ALA A 70 13.12 -6.30 3.78
C ALA A 70 13.11 -4.99 2.96
N SER A 71 12.20 -4.08 3.28
CA SER A 71 12.22 -2.74 2.68
C SER A 71 13.25 -1.82 3.36
N ARG A 72 13.77 -0.82 2.64
CA ARG A 72 14.64 0.23 3.23
C ARG A 72 14.05 0.86 4.48
N GLY A 73 12.77 1.22 4.42
CA GLY A 73 12.05 1.84 5.55
C GLY A 73 11.91 0.90 6.75
N GLU A 74 11.88 -0.42 6.52
CA GLU A 74 11.87 -1.41 7.61
C GLU A 74 13.22 -1.50 8.30
N ILE A 75 14.31 -1.57 7.53
CA ILE A 75 15.68 -1.54 8.06
C ILE A 75 15.91 -0.27 8.88
N ILE A 76 15.53 0.90 8.33
CA ILE A 76 15.68 2.19 9.02
C ILE A 76 14.84 2.22 10.30
N ARG A 77 13.58 1.77 10.29
CA ARG A 77 12.75 1.72 11.50
C ARG A 77 13.35 0.82 12.57
N ARG A 78 13.80 -0.39 12.22
CA ARG A 78 14.43 -1.32 13.16
C ARG A 78 15.68 -0.71 13.80
N ALA A 79 16.55 -0.07 12.99
CA ALA A 79 17.73 0.62 13.50
C ALA A 79 17.37 1.76 14.46
N LEU A 80 16.33 2.54 14.17
CA LEU A 80 15.85 3.61 15.06
C LEU A 80 15.27 3.06 16.37
N VAL A 81 14.49 1.97 16.33
CA VAL A 81 13.97 1.32 17.52
C VAL A 81 15.13 0.81 18.37
N GLU A 82 16.04 0.04 17.79
CA GLU A 82 17.22 -0.49 18.47
C GLU A 82 18.06 0.63 19.12
N TYR A 83 18.26 1.74 18.41
CA TYR A 83 19.03 2.88 18.92
C TYR A 83 18.32 3.66 20.05
N LEU A 84 16.99 3.81 19.98
CA LEU A 84 16.23 4.67 20.89
C LEU A 84 15.60 3.94 22.08
N THR A 85 15.44 2.62 22.00
CA THR A 85 14.83 1.80 23.07
C THR A 85 15.85 0.99 23.86
N THR A 86 17.13 1.16 23.57
CA THR A 86 18.24 0.65 24.39
C THR A 86 18.56 1.66 25.49
#